data_AF-A0A522RG77-F1
#
_entry.id   AF-A0A522RG77-F1
#
_cell.length_a   1.000
_cell.length_b   1.000
_cell.length_c   1.000
_cell.angle_alpha   90.00
_cell.angle_beta   90.00
_cell.angle_gamma   90.00
#
_symmetry.space_group_name_H-M   'P 1'
#
loop_
_entity.id
_entity.type
_entity.pdbx_description
1 polymer ?
#
loop_
_entity_poly.entity_id
_entity_poly.type
_entity_poly.pdbx_seq_one_letter_code
_entity_poly.pdbx_strand_id
1 'polypeptide(L)'
;MSRNQKLLAITARLRERSKPSRDIYLERIAQAAAKGVSRASLSCGNLAHGFAACAAPEKAALRSDHIPNLGIVTAYNDMLSAHQPYETFPAIIREAAREAGGVAQVAGGVPAMCDGITQGQPG
;
A
#
# COMPACT_ATOMS: atom_id res chain seq x y z
N MET A 1 -14.72 35.05 -1.55
CA MET A 1 -15.06 33.97 -2.52
C MET A 1 -13.89 33.49 -3.43
N SER A 2 -12.61 33.84 -3.21
CA SER A 2 -11.54 33.58 -4.22
C SER A 2 -10.58 32.40 -3.95
N ARG A 3 -10.57 31.80 -2.74
CA ARG A 3 -9.59 30.76 -2.36
C ARG A 3 -9.86 29.40 -3.03
N ASN A 4 -11.11 29.09 -3.35
CA ASN A 4 -11.52 27.84 -4.00
C ASN A 4 -11.21 27.86 -5.52
N GLN A 5 -11.44 29.00 -6.20
CA GLN A 5 -11.16 29.13 -7.64
C GLN A 5 -9.68 28.93 -7.98
N LYS A 6 -8.77 29.50 -7.18
CA LYS A 6 -7.33 29.29 -7.38
C LYS A 6 -6.92 27.82 -7.19
N LEU A 7 -7.47 27.15 -6.17
CA LEU A 7 -7.23 25.71 -5.95
C LEU A 7 -7.71 24.88 -7.15
N LEU A 8 -8.93 25.13 -7.63
CA LEU A 8 -9.49 24.45 -8.80
C LEU A 8 -8.62 24.66 -10.05
N ALA A 9 -8.15 25.89 -10.30
CA ALA A 9 -7.27 26.20 -11.41
C ALA A 9 -5.93 25.45 -11.31
N ILE A 10 -5.35 25.35 -10.12
CA ILE A 10 -4.13 24.59 -9.87
C ILE A 10 -4.38 23.10 -10.09
N THR A 11 -5.45 22.53 -9.53
CA THR A 11 -5.82 21.13 -9.72
C THR A 11 -6.03 20.80 -11.19
N ALA A 12 -6.72 21.66 -11.95
CA ALA A 12 -6.92 21.48 -13.38
C ALA A 12 -5.59 21.48 -14.14
N ARG A 13 -4.70 22.45 -13.85
CA ARG A 13 -3.37 22.52 -14.46
C ARG A 13 -2.52 21.28 -14.16
N LEU A 14 -2.59 20.77 -12.92
CA LEU A 14 -1.87 19.55 -12.53
C LEU A 14 -2.43 18.32 -13.27
N ARG A 15 -3.75 18.19 -13.39
CA ARG A 15 -4.40 17.11 -14.15
C ARG A 15 -3.95 17.12 -15.61
N GLU A 16 -3.97 18.28 -16.27
CA GLU A 16 -3.59 18.38 -17.68
C GLU A 16 -2.11 18.05 -17.88
N ARG A 17 -1.22 18.66 -17.08
CA ARG A 17 0.22 18.41 -17.17
C ARG A 17 0.58 16.94 -16.92
N SER A 18 -0.13 16.28 -15.99
CA SER A 18 0.14 14.89 -15.62
C SER A 18 -0.60 13.86 -16.47
N LYS A 19 -1.46 14.27 -17.40
CA LYS A 19 -2.31 13.35 -18.18
C LYS A 19 -1.51 12.25 -18.90
N PRO A 20 -0.44 12.54 -19.66
CA PRO A 20 0.28 11.48 -20.39
C PRO A 20 0.89 10.41 -19.46
N SER A 21 1.49 10.80 -18.34
CA SER A 21 2.06 9.84 -17.39
C SER A 21 1.01 9.13 -16.55
N ARG A 22 -0.11 9.81 -16.24
CA ARG A 22 -1.24 9.21 -15.53
C ARG A 22 -1.93 8.14 -16.37
N ASP A 23 -2.10 8.36 -17.68
CA ASP A 23 -2.73 7.40 -18.58
C ASP A 23 -1.90 6.11 -18.66
N ILE A 24 -0.57 6.22 -18.82
CA ILE A 24 0.35 5.07 -18.80
C ILE A 24 0.25 4.31 -17.46
N TYR A 25 0.20 5.03 -16.34
CA TYR A 25 0.05 4.42 -15.02
C TYR A 25 -1.28 3.66 -14.92
N LEU A 26 -2.40 4.28 -15.31
CA LEU A 26 -3.72 3.65 -15.24
C LEU A 26 -3.83 2.43 -16.14
N GLU A 27 -3.22 2.46 -17.33
CA GLU A 27 -3.16 1.31 -18.22
C GLU A 27 -2.42 0.14 -17.56
N ARG A 28 -1.26 0.39 -16.92
CA ARG A 28 -0.53 -0.65 -16.18
C ARG A 28 -1.35 -1.23 -15.03
N ILE A 29 -2.10 -0.40 -14.31
CA ILE A 29 -2.99 -0.87 -13.24
C ILE A 29 -4.11 -1.72 -13.83
N ALA A 30 -4.73 -1.32 -14.93
CA ALA A 30 -5.78 -2.09 -15.59
C ALA A 30 -5.25 -3.45 -16.09
N GLN A 31 -4.07 -3.48 -16.71
CA GLN A 31 -3.41 -4.72 -17.14
C GLN A 31 -3.08 -5.64 -15.95
N ALA A 32 -2.60 -5.08 -14.83
CA ALA A 32 -2.33 -5.87 -13.62
C ALA A 32 -3.61 -6.43 -13.01
N ALA A 33 -4.69 -5.64 -12.95
CA ALA A 33 -6.00 -6.10 -12.48
C ALA A 33 -6.56 -7.24 -13.36
N ALA A 34 -6.43 -7.13 -14.69
CA ALA A 34 -6.88 -8.16 -15.63
C ALA A 34 -6.12 -9.49 -15.49
N LYS A 35 -4.85 -9.47 -15.04
CA LYS A 35 -4.09 -10.68 -14.73
C LYS A 35 -4.60 -11.41 -13.48
N GLY A 36 -5.27 -10.69 -12.57
CA GLY A 36 -5.79 -11.24 -11.33
C GLY A 36 -4.70 -11.68 -10.35
N VAL A 37 -5.12 -12.40 -9.30
CA VAL A 37 -4.20 -12.98 -8.30
C VAL A 37 -3.69 -14.33 -8.77
N SER A 38 -2.38 -14.53 -8.77
CA SER A 38 -1.76 -15.82 -9.12
C SER A 38 -1.38 -16.58 -7.86
N ARG A 39 -2.36 -17.20 -7.19
CA ARG A 39 -2.11 -18.09 -6.03
C ARG A 39 -1.94 -19.54 -6.41
N ALA A 40 -2.59 -20.00 -7.49
CA ALA A 40 -2.49 -21.36 -7.98
C ALA A 40 -1.06 -21.80 -8.34
N SER A 41 -0.16 -20.84 -8.59
CA SER A 41 1.27 -21.10 -8.83
C SER A 41 2.10 -21.29 -7.54
N LEU A 42 1.53 -21.08 -6.36
CA LEU A 42 2.22 -21.21 -5.07
C LEU A 42 2.02 -22.60 -4.46
N SER A 43 3.03 -23.09 -3.74
CA SER A 43 2.91 -24.35 -3.01
C SER A 43 1.90 -24.24 -1.86
N CYS A 44 1.31 -25.37 -1.49
CA CYS A 44 0.38 -25.45 -0.35
C CYS A 44 1.01 -24.95 0.95
N GLY A 45 2.30 -25.19 1.17
CA GLY A 45 3.06 -24.67 2.31
C GLY A 45 3.10 -23.14 2.32
N ASN A 46 3.39 -22.51 1.18
CA ASN A 46 3.44 -21.04 1.07
C ASN A 46 2.06 -20.41 1.39
N LEU A 47 0.98 -21.01 0.88
CA LEU A 47 -0.38 -20.55 1.16
C LEU A 47 -0.74 -20.73 2.64
N ALA A 48 -0.42 -21.89 3.23
CA ALA A 48 -0.69 -22.17 4.63
C ALA A 48 0.00 -21.18 5.57
N HIS A 49 1.29 -20.91 5.35
CA HIS A 49 2.05 -19.94 6.15
C HIS A 49 1.56 -18.51 5.93
N GLY A 50 1.31 -18.11 4.68
CA GLY A 50 0.82 -16.76 4.36
C GLY A 50 -0.50 -16.42 5.03
N PHE A 51 -1.38 -17.40 5.22
CA PHE A 51 -2.71 -17.17 5.80
C PHE A 51 -2.77 -17.44 7.30
N ALA A 52 -1.74 -18.06 7.89
CA ALA A 52 -1.78 -18.56 9.26
C ALA A 52 -2.11 -17.48 10.31
N ALA A 53 -1.60 -16.26 10.11
CA ALA A 53 -1.78 -15.14 11.02
C ALA A 53 -3.04 -14.30 10.75
N CYS A 54 -3.77 -14.55 9.65
CA CYS A 54 -4.98 -13.79 9.34
C CYS A 54 -6.13 -14.15 10.29
N ALA A 55 -7.13 -13.27 10.41
CA ALA A 55 -8.35 -13.62 11.13
C ALA A 55 -9.13 -14.73 10.38
N ALA A 56 -9.99 -15.49 11.07
CA ALA A 56 -10.80 -16.54 10.46
C ALA A 56 -11.54 -16.13 9.15
N PRO A 57 -12.24 -14.97 9.09
CA PRO A 57 -12.89 -14.53 7.85
C PRO A 57 -11.88 -14.21 6.73
N GLU A 58 -10.75 -13.62 7.06
CA GLU A 58 -9.68 -13.31 6.09
C GLU A 58 -9.01 -14.60 5.56
N LYS A 59 -8.82 -15.62 6.40
CA LYS A 59 -8.33 -16.93 5.95
C LYS A 59 -9.28 -17.57 4.96
N ALA A 60 -10.58 -17.52 5.20
CA ALA A 60 -11.59 -18.04 4.28
C ALA A 60 -11.56 -17.26 2.95
N ALA A 61 -11.48 -15.93 3.01
CA ALA A 61 -11.34 -15.07 1.85
C ALA A 61 -10.08 -15.39 1.02
N LEU A 62 -8.93 -15.55 1.68
CA LEU A 62 -7.65 -15.81 1.01
C LEU A 62 -7.49 -17.22 0.44
N ARG A 63 -8.28 -18.19 0.93
CA ARG A 63 -8.40 -19.52 0.30
C ARG A 63 -9.09 -19.47 -1.06
N SER A 64 -9.81 -18.39 -1.37
CA SER A 64 -10.34 -18.14 -2.71
C SER A 64 -9.29 -17.49 -3.63
N ASP A 65 -9.41 -17.71 -4.93
CA ASP A 65 -8.49 -17.19 -5.95
C ASP A 65 -8.90 -15.80 -6.48
N HIS A 66 -9.67 -15.02 -5.73
CA HIS A 66 -10.23 -13.76 -6.23
C HIS A 66 -9.87 -12.54 -5.38
N ILE A 67 -9.70 -12.72 -4.07
CA ILE A 67 -9.52 -11.58 -3.16
C ILE A 67 -8.04 -11.17 -3.14
N PRO A 68 -7.67 -9.89 -3.36
CA PRO A 68 -6.27 -9.46 -3.30
C PRO A 68 -5.72 -9.51 -1.88
N ASN A 69 -4.42 -9.76 -1.75
CA ASN A 69 -3.68 -9.65 -0.49
C ASN A 69 -2.60 -8.57 -0.61
N LEU A 70 -2.73 -7.48 0.12
CA LEU A 70 -1.81 -6.35 0.11
C LEU A 70 -0.68 -6.58 1.11
N GLY A 71 0.56 -6.61 0.61
CA GLY A 71 1.76 -6.57 1.45
C GLY A 71 2.06 -5.15 1.93
N ILE A 72 2.13 -4.96 3.24
CA ILE A 72 2.54 -3.71 3.88
C ILE A 72 4.02 -3.83 4.23
N VAL A 73 4.83 -2.92 3.69
CA VAL A 73 6.24 -2.76 4.08
C VAL A 73 6.33 -1.52 4.94
N THR A 74 6.85 -1.66 6.16
CA THR A 74 6.93 -0.57 7.13
C THR A 74 8.37 -0.22 7.47
N ALA A 75 8.64 1.07 7.66
CA ALA A 75 9.88 1.55 8.25
C ALA A 75 9.65 2.00 9.69
N TYR A 76 8.67 1.42 10.41
CA TYR A 76 8.37 1.84 11.78
C TYR A 76 9.62 1.78 12.65
N ASN A 77 9.88 2.90 13.32
CA ASN A 77 11.00 3.10 14.21
C ASN A 77 10.59 4.19 15.20
N ASP A 78 10.66 3.87 16.48
CA ASP A 78 10.26 4.74 17.59
C ASP A 78 11.34 5.77 17.96
N MET A 79 12.58 5.59 17.51
CA MET A 79 13.66 6.57 17.69
C MET A 79 13.54 7.76 16.72
N LEU A 80 12.92 7.57 15.56
CA LEU A 80 12.81 8.59 14.51
C LEU A 80 11.39 9.16 14.46
N SER A 81 11.21 10.42 14.86
CA SER A 81 9.89 11.06 14.95
C SER A 81 9.05 10.99 13.67
N ALA A 82 9.69 11.09 12.49
CA ALA A 82 9.02 11.00 11.19
C ALA A 82 8.42 9.60 10.91
N HIS A 83 8.89 8.56 11.62
CA HIS A 83 8.46 7.18 11.46
C HIS A 83 7.41 6.74 12.49
N GLN A 84 7.20 7.54 13.54
CA GLN A 84 6.20 7.23 14.58
C GLN A 84 4.80 6.97 14.02
N PRO A 85 4.29 7.70 13.00
CA PRO A 85 2.96 7.42 12.43
C PRO A 85 2.80 5.98 11.90
N TYR A 86 3.90 5.34 11.50
CA TYR A 86 3.88 3.97 10.98
C TYR A 86 3.53 2.90 12.02
N GLU A 87 3.49 3.24 13.30
CA GLU A 87 2.99 2.36 14.36
C GLU A 87 1.53 1.97 14.12
N THR A 88 0.70 2.94 13.74
CA THR A 88 -0.77 2.78 13.66
C THR A 88 -1.28 2.56 12.24
N PHE A 89 -0.49 2.95 11.23
CA PHE A 89 -0.89 2.84 9.83
C PHE A 89 -1.20 1.42 9.37
N PRO A 90 -0.50 0.35 9.80
CA PRO A 90 -0.85 -1.01 9.41
C PRO A 90 -2.30 -1.38 9.77
N ALA A 91 -2.83 -0.89 10.89
CA ALA A 91 -4.22 -1.14 11.27
C ALA A 91 -5.19 -0.38 10.34
N ILE A 92 -4.91 0.90 10.06
CA ILE A 92 -5.70 1.73 9.16
C ILE A 92 -5.72 1.14 7.74
N ILE A 93 -4.57 0.68 7.24
CA ILE A 93 -4.45 0.08 5.91
C ILE A 93 -5.22 -1.23 5.82
N ARG A 94 -5.20 -2.06 6.88
CA ARG A 94 -6.01 -3.30 6.92
C ARG A 94 -7.50 -3.01 6.85
N GLU A 95 -7.97 -2.00 7.57
CA GLU A 95 -9.37 -1.60 7.51
C GLU A 95 -9.76 -1.13 6.10
N ALA A 96 -8.98 -0.21 5.52
CA ALA A 96 -9.24 0.28 4.17
C ALA A 96 -9.19 -0.83 3.12
N ALA A 97 -8.26 -1.80 3.26
CA ALA A 97 -8.21 -2.96 2.39
C ALA A 97 -9.48 -3.81 2.52
N ARG A 98 -9.96 -4.04 3.74
CA ARG A 98 -11.18 -4.80 4.01
C ARG A 98 -12.41 -4.12 3.42
N GLU A 99 -12.56 -2.80 3.59
CA GLU A 99 -13.64 -2.01 3.00
C GLU A 99 -13.62 -2.07 1.46
N ALA A 100 -12.43 -2.16 0.86
CA ALA A 100 -12.24 -2.34 -0.58
C ALA A 100 -12.37 -3.80 -1.06
N GLY A 101 -12.71 -4.75 -0.18
CA GLY A 101 -12.88 -6.17 -0.52
C GLY A 101 -11.58 -6.97 -0.62
N GLY A 102 -10.49 -6.47 -0.04
CA GLY A 102 -9.17 -7.11 0.05
C GLY A 102 -8.78 -7.51 1.47
N VAL A 103 -7.61 -8.15 1.58
CA VAL A 103 -6.91 -8.37 2.86
C VAL A 103 -5.57 -7.66 2.80
N ALA A 104 -5.02 -7.24 3.95
CA ALA A 104 -3.67 -6.71 4.03
C ALA A 104 -2.88 -7.34 5.18
N GLN A 105 -1.58 -7.52 4.99
CA GLN A 105 -0.66 -8.07 5.97
C GLN A 105 0.66 -7.31 5.95
N VAL A 106 1.29 -7.12 7.11
CA VAL A 106 2.69 -6.68 7.14
C VAL A 106 3.56 -7.79 6.55
N ALA A 107 4.19 -7.49 5.43
CA ALA A 107 5.06 -8.40 4.70
C ALA A 107 6.52 -8.29 5.15
N GLY A 108 6.91 -7.13 5.70
CA GLY A 108 8.26 -6.93 6.21
C GLY A 108 8.50 -5.52 6.76
N GLY A 109 9.66 -5.39 7.40
CA GLY A 109 10.23 -4.12 7.81
C GLY A 109 11.40 -3.72 6.91
N VAL A 110 11.66 -2.42 6.79
CA VAL A 110 12.89 -1.88 6.19
C VAL A 110 13.61 -0.99 7.20
N PRO A 111 14.94 -0.80 7.07
CA PRO A 111 15.67 0.15 7.89
C PRO A 111 15.04 1.54 7.83
N ALA A 112 14.95 2.18 8.98
CA ALA A 112 14.46 3.54 9.12
C ALA A 112 15.65 4.49 9.16
N MET A 113 15.58 5.56 8.39
CA MET A 113 16.60 6.59 8.31
C MET A 113 15.93 7.92 8.06
N CYS A 114 16.39 8.95 8.77
CA CYS A 114 15.85 10.29 8.69
C CYS A 114 17.00 11.24 8.36
N ASP A 115 16.94 11.84 7.16
CA ASP A 115 17.94 12.82 6.73
C ASP A 115 18.06 13.97 7.72
N GLY A 116 16.96 14.36 8.41
CA GLY A 116 17.01 15.39 9.45
C GLY A 116 17.93 15.05 10.64
N ILE A 117 18.33 13.79 10.82
CA ILE A 117 19.29 13.34 11.83
C ILE A 117 20.69 13.14 11.23
N THR A 118 20.78 12.64 10.00
CA THR A 118 22.07 12.30 9.34
C THR A 118 22.64 13.43 8.49
N GLN A 119 21.90 14.51 8.26
CA GLN A 119 22.33 15.63 7.41
C GLN A 119 23.61 16.28 7.98
N GLY A 120 24.71 16.12 7.25
CA GLY A 120 26.03 16.64 7.62
C GLY A 120 26.89 15.69 8.46
N GLN A 121 26.46 14.45 8.68
CA GLN A 121 27.22 13.38 9.31
C GLN A 121 27.43 12.22 8.31
N PRO A 122 28.49 11.41 8.44
CA PRO A 122 28.54 10.10 7.79
C PRO A 122 27.31 9.29 8.21
N GLY A 123 26.53 8.84 7.23
CA GLY A 123 25.33 8.02 7.44
C GLY A 123 25.64 6.57 7.76
#